data_AF-A0A9X2J338-F1
#
_entry.id   AF-A0A9X2J338-F1
#
_cell.length_a   1.000
_cell.length_b   1.000
_cell.length_c   1.000
_cell.angle_alpha   90.00
_cell.angle_beta   90.00
_cell.angle_gamma   90.00
#
_symmetry.space_group_name_H-M   'P 1'
#
loop_
_entity.id
_entity.type
_entity.pdbx_description
1 polymer ?
#
loop_
_entity_poly.entity_id
_entity_poly.type
_entity_poly.pdbx_seq_one_letter_code
_entity_poly.pdbx_strand_id
1 'polypeptide(L)'
;MLTLLGSLLGFISSAFPDLLKIWQDKQDRKHELQILDRQMEQMRLGHNQRLEEIAVNADINESLALLKHDSQPSGIKWVDGLRSSVRPVITYAFFLLFTAIKICALYVLVFDQGLDFVIALPQIWDPETQALFAAVMSFWFGQRALAKARGQ
;
A
#
# COMPACT_ATOMS: atom_id res chain seq x y z
N MET A 1 82.38 16.32 1.16
CA MET A 1 81.30 15.32 1.02
C MET A 1 80.20 15.50 2.08
N LEU A 2 80.52 15.91 3.32
CA LEU A 2 79.53 16.27 4.35
C LEU A 2 78.62 17.48 3.99
N THR A 3 79.12 18.44 3.22
CA THR A 3 78.35 19.60 2.74
C THR A 3 77.25 19.26 1.74
N LEU A 4 77.47 18.23 0.90
CA LEU A 4 76.48 17.70 -0.05
C LEU A 4 75.36 16.94 0.67
N LEU A 5 75.70 16.20 1.74
CA LEU A 5 74.69 15.56 2.59
C LEU A 5 73.90 16.59 3.41
N GLY A 6 74.55 17.65 3.92
CA GLY A 6 73.88 18.74 4.63
C GLY A 6 72.93 19.57 3.75
N SER A 7 73.30 19.85 2.50
CA SER A 7 72.40 20.56 1.57
C SER A 7 71.23 19.68 1.12
N LEU A 8 71.44 18.37 0.96
CA LEU A 8 70.37 17.42 0.62
C LEU A 8 69.38 17.24 1.79
N LEU A 9 69.89 17.14 3.02
CA LEU A 9 69.07 17.09 4.24
C LEU A 9 68.28 18.39 4.47
N GLY A 10 68.89 19.56 4.21
CA GLY A 10 68.21 20.85 4.26
C GLY A 10 67.07 20.95 3.25
N PHE A 11 67.28 20.44 2.03
CA PHE A 11 66.28 20.42 0.96
C PHE A 11 65.10 19.48 1.28
N ILE A 12 65.37 18.30 1.84
CA ILE A 12 64.32 17.37 2.28
C ILE A 12 63.54 17.95 3.46
N SER A 13 64.22 18.62 4.41
CA SER A 13 63.57 19.26 5.55
C SER A 13 62.69 20.45 5.15
N SER A 14 63.04 21.17 4.08
CA SER A 14 62.20 22.25 3.54
C SER A 14 61.04 21.76 2.67
N ALA A 15 61.19 20.63 1.98
CA ALA A 15 60.15 20.06 1.11
C ALA A 15 59.15 19.17 1.86
N PHE A 16 59.51 18.64 3.04
CA PHE A 16 58.64 17.85 3.90
C PHE A 16 57.31 18.54 4.27
N PRO A 17 57.28 19.80 4.74
CA PRO A 17 56.02 20.47 5.07
C PRO A 17 55.10 20.66 3.86
N ASP A 18 55.64 20.87 2.66
CA ASP A 18 54.83 21.04 1.45
C ASP A 18 54.22 19.71 0.95
N LEU A 19 54.96 18.60 1.08
CA LEU A 19 54.41 17.26 0.81
C LEU A 19 53.29 16.89 1.79
N LEU A 20 53.46 17.27 3.06
CA LEU A 20 52.45 17.05 4.11
C LEU A 20 51.17 17.86 3.85
N LYS A 21 51.31 19.12 3.39
CA LYS A 21 50.18 19.96 2.96
C LYS A 21 49.43 19.36 1.78
N ILE A 22 50.13 18.88 0.75
CA ILE A 22 49.49 18.24 -0.42
C ILE A 22 48.68 17.01 0.00
N TRP A 23 49.18 16.24 0.99
CA TRP A 23 48.46 15.09 1.52
C TRP A 23 47.24 15.48 2.36
N GLN A 24 47.36 16.49 3.22
CA GLN A 24 46.25 17.06 3.99
C GLN A 24 45.16 17.64 3.08
N ASP A 25 45.52 18.47 2.10
CA ASP A 25 44.59 19.04 1.12
C ASP A 25 43.82 17.95 0.37
N LYS A 26 44.48 16.83 0.04
CA LYS A 26 43.83 15.69 -0.60
C LYS A 26 42.86 14.98 0.33
N GLN A 27 43.19 14.84 1.60
CA GLN A 27 42.33 14.25 2.61
C GLN A 27 41.10 15.14 2.89
N ASP A 28 41.30 16.45 2.97
CA ASP A 28 40.24 17.44 3.21
C ASP A 28 39.27 17.49 2.03
N ARG A 29 39.77 17.55 0.79
CA ARG A 29 38.92 17.47 -0.42
C ARG A 29 38.13 16.17 -0.48
N LYS A 30 38.74 15.04 -0.08
CA LYS A 30 38.03 13.76 -0.01
C LYS A 30 36.91 13.80 1.05
N HIS A 31 37.16 14.45 2.17
CA HIS A 31 36.15 14.63 3.22
C HIS A 31 35.01 15.55 2.79
N GLU A 32 35.32 16.67 2.13
CA GLU A 32 34.33 17.58 1.53
C GLU A 32 33.47 16.86 0.49
N LEU A 33 34.08 16.09 -0.41
CA LEU A 33 33.36 15.26 -1.38
C LEU A 33 32.41 14.27 -0.68
N GLN A 34 32.87 13.60 0.39
CA GLN A 34 32.03 12.69 1.16
C GLN A 34 30.84 13.40 1.83
N ILE A 35 31.02 14.62 2.32
CA ILE A 35 29.93 15.42 2.89
C ILE A 35 28.91 15.79 1.80
N LEU A 36 29.38 16.25 0.65
CA LEU A 36 28.53 16.59 -0.49
C LEU A 36 27.75 15.36 -0.99
N ASP A 37 28.40 14.21 -1.12
CA ASP A 37 27.75 12.96 -1.52
C ASP A 37 26.64 12.57 -0.53
N ARG A 38 26.90 12.67 0.77
CA ARG A 38 25.90 12.40 1.82
C ARG A 38 24.71 13.36 1.76
N GLN A 39 24.95 14.65 1.48
CA GLN A 39 23.88 15.63 1.30
C GLN A 39 23.06 15.35 0.04
N MET A 40 23.70 14.98 -1.08
CA MET A 40 23.01 14.59 -2.30
C MET A 40 22.16 13.33 -2.09
N GLU A 41 22.68 12.35 -1.34
CA GLU A 41 21.94 11.13 -1.00
C GLU A 41 20.70 11.45 -0.16
N GLN A 42 20.82 12.31 0.86
CA GLN A 42 19.67 12.77 1.64
C GLN A 42 18.63 13.50 0.77
N MET A 43 19.07 14.37 -0.13
CA MET A 43 18.16 15.05 -1.06
C MET A 43 17.46 14.07 -2.01
N ARG A 44 18.18 13.06 -2.53
CA ARG A 44 17.58 12.01 -3.37
C ARG A 44 16.54 11.19 -2.61
N LEU A 45 16.82 10.80 -1.37
CA LEU A 45 15.87 10.08 -0.52
C LEU A 45 14.62 10.92 -0.26
N GLY A 46 14.79 12.20 0.09
CA GLY A 46 13.67 13.13 0.29
C GLY A 46 12.86 13.39 -0.99
N HIS A 47 13.50 13.43 -2.16
CA HIS A 47 12.80 13.56 -3.44
C HIS A 47 12.00 12.30 -3.80
N ASN A 48 12.56 11.11 -3.58
CA ASN A 48 11.84 9.86 -3.81
C ASN A 48 10.59 9.78 -2.93
N GLN A 49 10.70 10.15 -1.64
CA GLN A 49 9.55 10.20 -0.72
C GLN A 49 8.47 11.18 -1.20
N ARG A 50 8.85 12.39 -1.63
CA ARG A 50 7.88 13.35 -2.19
C ARG A 50 7.21 12.84 -3.46
N LEU A 51 7.94 12.16 -4.34
CA LEU A 51 7.35 11.57 -5.55
C LEU A 51 6.35 10.48 -5.19
N GLU A 52 6.65 9.65 -4.19
CA GLU A 52 5.75 8.63 -3.68
C GLU A 52 4.50 9.25 -3.04
N GLU A 53 4.66 10.30 -2.22
CA GLU A 53 3.54 11.06 -1.66
C GLU A 53 2.66 11.69 -2.75
N ILE A 54 3.25 12.28 -3.79
CA ILE A 54 2.51 12.87 -4.91
C ILE A 54 1.74 11.78 -5.66
N ALA A 55 2.35 10.63 -5.91
CA ALA A 55 1.70 9.51 -6.60
C ALA A 55 0.50 8.97 -5.79
N VAL A 56 0.68 8.78 -4.47
CA VAL A 56 -0.40 8.34 -3.57
C VAL A 56 -1.52 9.39 -3.53
N ASN A 57 -1.19 10.68 -3.43
CA ASN A 57 -2.19 11.75 -3.42
C ASN A 57 -2.93 11.87 -4.75
N ALA A 58 -2.26 11.65 -5.88
CA ALA A 58 -2.89 11.64 -7.20
C ALA A 58 -3.93 10.51 -7.31
N ASP A 59 -3.59 9.29 -6.88
CA ASP A 59 -4.50 8.14 -6.89
C ASP A 59 -5.73 8.36 -5.99
N ILE A 60 -5.53 8.97 -4.82
CA ILE A 60 -6.62 9.37 -3.92
C ILE A 60 -7.52 10.43 -4.59
N ASN A 61 -6.92 11.47 -5.18
CA ASN A 61 -7.67 12.54 -5.82
C ASN A 61 -8.46 12.06 -7.04
N GLU A 62 -7.89 11.16 -7.84
CA GLU A 62 -8.56 10.51 -8.96
C GLU A 62 -9.75 9.68 -8.46
N SER A 63 -9.53 8.82 -7.46
CA SER A 63 -10.59 8.02 -6.84
C SER A 63 -11.72 8.89 -6.28
N LEU A 64 -11.39 10.01 -5.62
CA LEU A 64 -12.37 10.96 -5.09
C LEU A 64 -13.08 11.74 -6.20
N ALA A 65 -12.40 12.08 -7.29
CA ALA A 65 -13.00 12.76 -8.43
C ALA A 65 -14.00 11.84 -9.14
N LEU A 66 -13.65 10.57 -9.35
CA LEU A 66 -14.55 9.54 -9.87
C LEU A 66 -15.78 9.39 -8.96
N LEU A 67 -15.56 9.30 -7.64
CA LEU A 67 -16.65 9.17 -6.68
C LEU A 67 -17.57 10.40 -6.66
N LYS A 68 -17.01 11.62 -6.75
CA LYS A 68 -17.75 12.88 -6.80
C LYS A 68 -18.58 13.00 -8.07
N HIS A 69 -18.06 12.55 -9.21
CA HIS A 69 -18.80 12.52 -10.47
C HIS A 69 -20.00 11.56 -10.39
N ASP A 70 -19.80 10.39 -9.78
CA ASP A 70 -20.88 9.43 -9.57
C ASP A 70 -21.88 9.89 -8.50
N SER A 71 -21.46 10.67 -7.51
CA SER A 71 -22.29 11.09 -6.38
C SER A 71 -22.92 12.48 -6.53
N GLN A 72 -22.85 13.12 -7.70
CA GLN A 72 -23.55 14.40 -7.89
C GLN A 72 -25.06 14.20 -7.70
N PRO A 73 -25.68 14.86 -6.71
CA PRO A 73 -27.11 14.74 -6.46
C PRO A 73 -27.87 15.32 -7.65
N SER A 74 -28.83 14.55 -8.15
CA SER A 74 -29.66 14.89 -9.31
C SER A 74 -30.60 16.07 -9.06
N GLY A 75 -30.59 16.63 -7.85
CA GLY A 75 -31.48 17.70 -7.38
C GLY A 75 -32.84 17.20 -6.91
N ILE A 76 -33.18 15.92 -7.16
CA ILE A 76 -34.46 15.31 -6.78
C ILE A 76 -34.23 14.33 -5.62
N LYS A 77 -34.60 14.76 -4.41
CA LYS A 77 -34.39 14.00 -3.15
C LYS A 77 -34.91 12.56 -3.18
N TRP A 78 -35.99 12.28 -3.90
CA TRP A 78 -36.54 10.92 -4.01
C TRP A 78 -35.70 10.02 -4.94
N VAL A 79 -35.16 10.56 -6.04
CA VAL A 79 -34.32 9.81 -6.99
C VAL A 79 -32.96 9.50 -6.36
N ASP A 80 -32.38 10.46 -5.63
CA ASP A 80 -31.13 10.25 -4.90
C ASP A 80 -31.32 9.25 -3.73
N GLY A 81 -32.48 9.29 -3.05
CA GLY A 81 -32.87 8.29 -2.05
C GLY A 81 -33.05 6.87 -2.64
N LEU A 82 -33.64 6.78 -3.83
CA LEU A 82 -33.77 5.50 -4.53
C LEU A 82 -32.41 4.98 -5.00
N ARG A 83 -31.58 5.83 -5.63
CA ARG A 83 -30.24 5.45 -6.11
C ARG A 83 -29.30 5.02 -4.99
N SER A 84 -29.34 5.71 -3.85
CA SER A 84 -28.56 5.33 -2.66
C SER A 84 -29.04 4.02 -2.02
N SER A 85 -30.33 3.68 -2.15
CA SER A 85 -30.88 2.43 -1.61
C SER A 85 -30.70 1.21 -2.51
N VAL A 86 -30.49 1.39 -3.82
CA VAL A 86 -30.28 0.29 -4.78
C VAL A 86 -29.12 -0.64 -4.36
N ARG A 87 -27.98 -0.08 -3.92
CA ARG A 87 -26.80 -0.87 -3.51
C ARG A 87 -27.09 -1.76 -2.28
N PRO A 88 -27.64 -1.24 -1.17
CA PRO A 88 -28.11 -2.07 -0.06
C PRO A 88 -29.21 -3.07 -0.45
N VAL A 89 -30.20 -2.64 -1.24
CA VAL A 89 -31.37 -3.47 -1.60
C VAL A 89 -30.96 -4.69 -2.42
N ILE A 90 -30.09 -4.51 -3.43
CA ILE A 90 -29.58 -5.64 -4.23
C ILE A 90 -28.83 -6.63 -3.33
N THR A 91 -28.02 -6.13 -2.39
CA THR A 91 -27.28 -6.99 -1.46
C THR A 91 -28.24 -7.83 -0.61
N TYR A 92 -29.24 -7.20 0.00
CA TYR A 92 -30.23 -7.91 0.81
C TYR A 92 -31.06 -8.88 -0.04
N ALA A 93 -31.45 -8.51 -1.25
CA ALA A 93 -32.21 -9.36 -2.16
C ALA A 93 -31.43 -10.62 -2.54
N PHE A 94 -30.13 -10.49 -2.89
CA PHE A 94 -29.28 -11.64 -3.18
C PHE A 94 -29.08 -12.54 -1.97
N PHE A 95 -28.85 -11.98 -0.78
CA PHE A 95 -28.68 -12.76 0.44
C PHE A 95 -29.95 -13.51 0.84
N LEU A 96 -31.11 -12.86 0.68
CA LEU A 96 -32.42 -13.45 0.97
C LEU A 96 -32.73 -14.57 -0.04
N LEU A 97 -32.50 -14.35 -1.32
CA LEU A 97 -32.64 -15.37 -2.36
C LEU A 97 -31.73 -16.57 -2.10
N PHE A 98 -30.46 -16.33 -1.78
CA PHE A 98 -29.49 -17.38 -1.43
C PHE A 98 -29.95 -18.20 -0.22
N THR A 99 -30.40 -17.52 0.84
CA THR A 99 -30.92 -18.17 2.05
C THR A 99 -32.17 -18.99 1.74
N ALA A 100 -33.10 -18.45 0.94
CA ALA A 100 -34.31 -19.13 0.53
C ALA A 100 -34.00 -20.42 -0.26
N ILE A 101 -33.06 -20.36 -1.22
CA ILE A 101 -32.63 -21.53 -2.00
C ILE A 101 -32.02 -22.59 -1.08
N LYS A 102 -31.17 -22.20 -0.12
CA LYS A 102 -30.56 -23.14 0.82
C LYS A 102 -31.58 -23.77 1.79
N ILE A 103 -32.61 -23.01 2.22
CA ILE A 103 -33.73 -23.54 3.01
C ILE A 103 -34.55 -24.53 2.18
N CYS A 104 -34.87 -24.21 0.92
CA CYS A 104 -35.58 -25.13 0.03
C CYS A 104 -34.75 -26.40 -0.23
N ALA A 105 -33.44 -26.28 -0.43
CA ALA A 105 -32.56 -27.45 -0.58
C ALA A 105 -32.56 -28.32 0.67
N LEU A 106 -32.51 -27.71 1.87
CA LEU A 106 -32.62 -28.42 3.13
C LEU A 106 -33.96 -29.13 3.28
N TYR A 107 -35.04 -28.45 2.91
CA TYR A 107 -36.37 -29.03 2.95
C TYR A 107 -36.45 -30.28 2.07
N VAL A 108 -35.94 -30.23 0.83
CA VAL A 108 -35.93 -31.40 -0.07
C VAL A 108 -35.07 -32.53 0.49
N LEU A 109 -33.88 -32.27 1.03
CA LEU A 109 -33.03 -33.33 1.59
C LEU A 109 -33.67 -34.00 2.81
N VAL A 110 -34.29 -33.22 3.70
CA VAL A 110 -34.85 -33.76 4.95
C VAL A 110 -36.22 -34.42 4.72
N PHE A 111 -37.12 -33.75 3.99
CA PHE A 111 -38.50 -34.19 3.84
C PHE A 111 -38.72 -35.12 2.64
N ASP A 112 -38.06 -34.89 1.50
CA ASP A 112 -38.24 -35.74 0.31
C ASP A 112 -37.25 -36.91 0.28
N GLN A 113 -36.02 -36.72 0.73
CA GLN A 113 -34.99 -37.77 0.74
C GLN A 113 -34.85 -38.49 2.09
N GLY A 114 -35.54 -38.02 3.14
CA GLY A 114 -35.54 -38.65 4.46
C GLY A 114 -34.18 -38.64 5.16
N LEU A 115 -33.27 -37.73 4.78
CA LEU A 115 -31.97 -37.60 5.42
C LEU A 115 -32.11 -36.94 6.79
N ASP A 116 -31.37 -37.46 7.77
CA ASP A 116 -31.29 -36.83 9.08
C ASP A 116 -30.61 -35.45 8.97
N PHE A 117 -31.06 -34.49 9.78
CA PHE A 117 -30.57 -33.11 9.78
C PHE A 117 -29.05 -33.05 9.95
N VAL A 118 -28.49 -33.99 10.73
CA VAL A 118 -27.05 -34.09 11.01
C VAL A 118 -26.24 -34.40 9.76
N ILE A 119 -26.82 -35.10 8.78
CA ILE A 119 -26.15 -35.49 7.53
C ILE A 119 -26.44 -34.48 6.42
N ALA A 120 -27.65 -33.90 6.39
CA ALA A 120 -28.03 -32.92 5.39
C ALA A 120 -27.30 -31.57 5.52
N LEU A 121 -27.01 -31.12 6.75
CA LEU A 121 -26.39 -29.80 7.00
C LEU A 121 -24.99 -29.66 6.37
N PRO A 122 -24.04 -30.59 6.58
CA PRO A 122 -22.71 -30.52 5.96
C PRO A 122 -22.76 -30.65 4.44
N GLN A 123 -23.76 -31.35 3.90
CA GLN A 123 -23.92 -31.55 2.46
C GLN A 123 -24.43 -30.28 1.75
N ILE A 124 -25.24 -29.48 2.44
CA ILE A 124 -25.76 -28.19 1.96
C ILE A 124 -24.76 -27.06 2.21
N TRP A 125 -23.92 -27.18 3.26
CA TRP A 125 -22.84 -26.26 3.58
C TRP A 125 -21.51 -26.74 2.99
N ASP A 126 -21.52 -26.96 1.67
CA ASP A 126 -20.39 -27.43 0.89
C ASP A 126 -19.22 -26.41 0.82
N PRO A 127 -17.98 -26.86 0.53
CA PRO A 127 -16.81 -25.99 0.45
C PRO A 127 -16.94 -24.86 -0.59
N GLU A 128 -17.65 -25.08 -1.69
CA GLU A 128 -17.86 -24.06 -2.73
C GLU A 128 -18.76 -22.94 -2.21
N THR A 129 -19.83 -23.29 -1.51
CA THR A 129 -20.74 -22.35 -0.84
C THR A 129 -20.03 -21.59 0.26
N GLN A 130 -19.17 -22.25 1.04
CA GLN A 130 -18.34 -21.60 2.05
C GLN A 130 -17.39 -20.59 1.44
N ALA A 131 -16.73 -20.95 0.33
CA ALA A 131 -15.82 -20.06 -0.39
C ALA A 131 -16.56 -18.85 -0.97
N LEU A 132 -17.76 -19.06 -1.54
CA LEU A 132 -18.60 -17.99 -2.07
C LEU A 132 -19.07 -17.05 -0.94
N PHE A 133 -19.50 -17.61 0.20
CA PHE A 133 -19.87 -16.82 1.37
C PHE A 133 -18.68 -16.01 1.91
N ALA A 134 -17.50 -16.63 2.03
CA ALA A 134 -16.27 -15.96 2.46
C ALA A 134 -15.84 -14.84 1.50
N ALA A 135 -15.98 -15.03 0.19
CA ALA A 135 -15.70 -14.02 -0.82
C ALA A 135 -16.66 -12.82 -0.72
N VAL A 136 -17.97 -13.07 -0.54
CA VAL A 136 -18.98 -12.02 -0.36
C VAL A 136 -18.73 -11.25 0.93
N MET A 137 -18.45 -11.94 2.04
CA MET A 137 -18.12 -11.31 3.32
C MET A 137 -16.83 -10.50 3.23
N SER A 138 -15.80 -11.01 2.53
CA SER A 138 -14.56 -10.28 2.29
C SER A 138 -14.76 -9.07 1.39
N PHE A 139 -15.68 -9.11 0.43
CA PHE A 139 -16.02 -7.94 -0.37
C PHE A 139 -16.69 -6.85 0.49
N TRP A 140 -17.67 -7.22 1.31
CA TRP A 140 -18.45 -6.28 2.13
C TRP A 140 -17.66 -5.71 3.32
N PHE A 141 -16.94 -6.56 4.04
CA PHE A 141 -16.17 -6.18 5.22
C PHE A 141 -14.71 -5.85 4.89
N GLY A 142 -14.14 -6.43 3.84
CA GLY A 142 -12.77 -6.16 3.41
C GLY A 142 -12.60 -4.78 2.82
N GLN A 143 -13.57 -4.24 2.08
CA GLN A 143 -13.49 -2.82 1.65
C GLN A 143 -13.51 -1.85 2.82
N ARG A 144 -14.31 -2.12 3.87
CA ARG A 144 -14.33 -1.31 5.10
C ARG A 144 -13.07 -1.51 5.97
N ALA A 145 -12.56 -2.73 6.06
CA ALA A 145 -11.33 -3.05 6.78
C ALA A 145 -10.10 -2.46 6.09
N LEU A 146 -10.05 -2.50 4.75
CA LEU A 146 -9.01 -1.87 3.93
C LEU A 146 -9.07 -0.33 4.02
N ALA A 147 -10.25 0.28 4.04
CA ALA A 147 -10.41 1.71 4.27
C ALA A 147 -9.83 2.14 5.63
N LYS A 148 -10.12 1.37 6.69
CA LYS A 148 -9.62 1.62 8.05
C LYS A 148 -8.13 1.32 8.20
N ALA A 149 -7.62 0.29 7.55
CA ALA A 149 -6.19 -0.05 7.54
C ALA A 149 -5.35 0.97 6.76
N ARG A 150 -5.94 1.65 5.77
CA ARG A 150 -5.34 2.80 5.06
C ARG A 150 -5.40 4.11 5.85
N GLY A 151 -5.92 4.12 7.08
CA GLY A 151 -5.90 5.30 7.94
C GLY A 151 -6.76 6.46 7.45
N GLN A 152 -7.90 6.17 6.82
CA GLN A 152 -9.00 7.13 6.65
C GLN A 152 -10.11 6.88 7.68
#